data_AF-A0A7J0A6M7-F1
#
_entry.id   AF-A0A7J0A6M7-F1
#
_cell.length_a   1.000
_cell.length_b   1.000
_cell.length_c   1.000
_cell.angle_alpha   90.00
_cell.angle_beta   90.00
_cell.angle_gamma   90.00
#
_symmetry.space_group_name_H-M   'P 1'
#
loop_
_entity.id
_entity.type
_entity.pdbx_description
1 polymer ?
#
loop_
_entity_poly.entity_id
_entity_poly.type
_entity_poly.pdbx_seq_one_letter_code
_entity_poly.pdbx_strand_id
1 'polypeptide(L)'
;MNMNFIGPIFPIDPCAPRAFIEIMNIILMSANIMEVNRRLIERNVHPHYRSLSGYFRWSFRNDRFTLWQRAEYNSDVCFGHKIMEMHFVALVCEDRVKANTISN
;
A
#
# COMPACT_ATOMS: atom_id res chain seq x y z
N MET A 1 -2.61 -11.16 9.18
CA MET A 1 -1.77 -10.03 8.73
C MET A 1 -1.89 -8.89 9.72
N ASN A 2 -0.79 -8.50 10.38
CA ASN A 2 -0.76 -7.35 11.30
C ASN A 2 -0.30 -6.09 10.55
N MET A 3 -1.15 -5.05 10.54
CA MET A 3 -0.87 -3.74 9.94
C MET A 3 -1.05 -2.67 11.01
N ASN A 4 -0.02 -1.84 11.21
CA ASN A 4 -0.10 -0.75 12.17
C ASN A 4 -0.42 0.55 11.44
N PHE A 5 -1.61 1.10 11.68
CA PHE A 5 -1.97 2.44 11.25
C PHE A 5 -1.48 3.44 12.29
N ILE A 6 -0.56 4.32 11.89
CA ILE A 6 0.17 5.21 12.78
C ILE A 6 -0.37 6.64 12.70
N GLY A 7 -1.11 6.98 11.65
CA GLY A 7 -1.72 8.30 11.54
C GLY A 7 -2.81 8.40 10.48
N PRO A 8 -3.53 9.53 10.48
CA PRO A 8 -4.63 9.77 9.56
C PRO A 8 -4.13 10.14 8.16
N ILE A 9 -5.05 10.08 7.21
CA ILE A 9 -4.88 10.61 5.86
C ILE A 9 -5.53 11.98 5.81
N PHE A 10 -4.78 12.98 5.37
CA PHE A 10 -5.26 14.34 5.22
C PHE A 10 -5.92 14.52 3.85
N PRO A 11 -7.01 15.30 3.76
CA PRO A 11 -7.72 15.54 2.51
C PRO A 11 -7.02 16.60 1.65
N ILE A 12 -5.81 16.31 1.19
CA ILE A 12 -5.00 17.22 0.35
C ILE A 12 -5.52 17.33 -1.09
N ASP A 13 -6.27 16.31 -1.55
CA ASP A 13 -6.87 16.21 -2.87
C ASP A 13 -8.04 15.20 -2.79
N PRO A 14 -9.16 15.40 -3.52
CA PRO A 14 -10.28 14.46 -3.55
C PRO A 14 -9.91 13.02 -3.97
N CYS A 15 -8.82 12.86 -4.71
CA CYS A 15 -8.31 11.56 -5.17
C CYS A 15 -7.43 10.86 -4.13
N ALA A 16 -6.89 11.57 -3.14
CA ALA A 16 -5.93 10.99 -2.18
C ALA A 16 -6.52 9.80 -1.40
N PRO A 17 -7.77 9.83 -0.89
CA PRO A 17 -8.39 8.65 -0.27
C PRO A 17 -8.53 7.46 -1.22
N ARG A 18 -8.85 7.71 -2.50
CA ARG A 18 -8.98 6.65 -3.51
C ARG A 18 -7.63 6.00 -3.82
N ALA A 19 -6.58 6.80 -3.97
CA ALA A 19 -5.22 6.30 -4.15
C ALA A 19 -4.76 5.47 -2.93
N PHE A 20 -5.12 5.88 -1.71
CA PHE A 20 -4.83 5.09 -0.53
C PHE A 20 -5.55 3.73 -0.53
N ILE A 21 -6.85 3.71 -0.86
CA ILE A 21 -7.62 2.47 -0.95
C ILE A 21 -6.99 1.50 -1.97
N GLU A 22 -6.48 2.02 -3.09
CA GLU A 22 -5.76 1.18 -4.05
C GLU A 22 -4.49 0.57 -3.46
N ILE A 23 -3.68 1.35 -2.74
CA ILE A 23 -2.47 0.83 -2.06
C ILE A 23 -2.86 -0.25 -1.06
N MET A 24 -3.93 -0.05 -0.28
CA MET A 24 -4.45 -1.05 0.64
C MET A 24 -4.91 -2.32 -0.07
N ASN A 25 -5.62 -2.20 -1.19
CA ASN A 25 -6.04 -3.34 -2.00
C ASN A 25 -4.84 -4.11 -2.56
N ILE A 26 -3.79 -3.40 -3.02
CA ILE A 26 -2.55 -4.03 -3.48
C ILE A 26 -1.92 -4.85 -2.35
N ILE A 27 -1.79 -4.27 -1.16
CA ILE A 27 -1.22 -4.94 0.01
C ILE A 27 -2.04 -6.18 0.37
N LEU A 28 -3.36 -6.03 0.51
CA LEU A 28 -4.27 -7.11 0.88
C LEU A 28 -4.29 -8.25 -0.14
N MET A 29 -4.24 -7.94 -1.44
CA MET A 29 -4.36 -8.93 -2.51
C MET A 29 -3.02 -9.56 -2.91
N SER A 30 -1.90 -9.11 -2.32
CA SER A 30 -0.57 -9.64 -2.60
C SER A 30 -0.23 -10.81 -1.68
N ALA A 31 0.49 -11.79 -2.20
CA ALA A 31 0.91 -12.98 -1.44
C ALA A 31 2.22 -12.78 -0.67
N ASN A 32 3.05 -11.83 -1.09
CA ASN A 32 4.33 -11.52 -0.48
C ASN A 32 4.75 -10.09 -0.85
N ILE A 33 5.84 -9.62 -0.25
CA ILE A 33 6.31 -8.25 -0.44
C ILE A 33 6.78 -7.95 -1.87
N MET A 34 7.30 -8.94 -2.59
CA MET A 34 7.72 -8.78 -3.98
C MET A 34 6.52 -8.49 -4.88
N GLU A 35 5.40 -9.18 -4.64
CA GLU A 35 4.14 -8.95 -5.34
C GLU A 35 3.55 -7.58 -5.01
N VAL A 36 3.66 -7.12 -3.76
CA VAL A 36 3.29 -5.74 -3.39
C VAL A 36 4.09 -4.73 -4.20
N ASN A 37 5.42 -4.89 -4.26
CA ASN A 37 6.28 -3.98 -5.03
C ASN A 37 5.92 -3.99 -6.53
N ARG A 38 5.75 -5.17 -7.13
CA ARG A 38 5.37 -5.32 -8.54
C ARG A 38 4.05 -4.59 -8.83
N ARG A 39 3.02 -4.84 -8.02
CA ARG A 39 1.69 -4.23 -8.21
C ARG A 39 1.67 -2.73 -7.95
N LEU A 40 2.45 -2.23 -6.99
CA LEU A 40 2.59 -0.78 -6.75
C LEU A 40 3.18 -0.06 -7.98
N ILE A 41 4.12 -0.70 -8.68
CA ILE A 41 4.70 -0.16 -9.92
C ILE A 41 3.67 -0.24 -11.05
N GLU A 42 3.06 -1.40 -11.27
CA GLU A 42 2.11 -1.64 -12.36
C GLU A 42 0.86 -0.75 -12.26
N ARG A 43 0.37 -0.52 -11.04
CA ARG A 43 -0.81 0.29 -10.76
C ARG A 43 -0.46 1.70 -10.29
N ASN A 44 0.80 2.11 -10.44
CA ASN A 44 1.20 3.44 -10.01
C ASN A 44 0.37 4.51 -10.71
N VAL A 45 0.11 4.38 -12.01
CA VAL A 45 -0.65 5.36 -12.80
C VAL A 45 -2.02 4.81 -13.14
N HIS A 46 -3.08 5.60 -12.89
CA HIS A 46 -4.45 5.21 -13.15
C HIS A 46 -5.34 6.39 -13.58
N PRO A 47 -6.31 6.19 -14.48
CA PRO A 47 -7.19 7.26 -14.97
C PRO A 47 -7.98 8.01 -13.89
N HIS A 48 -8.39 7.33 -12.82
CA HIS A 48 -9.27 7.90 -11.79
C HIS A 48 -8.56 8.62 -10.63
N TYR A 49 -7.27 8.40 -10.43
CA TYR A 49 -6.53 8.96 -9.29
C TYR A 49 -5.11 9.36 -9.64
N ARG A 50 -4.77 9.54 -10.92
CA ARG A 50 -3.42 9.92 -11.36
C ARG A 50 -2.38 8.91 -10.85
N SER A 51 -1.30 9.36 -10.19
CA SER A 51 -0.28 8.47 -9.65
C SER A 51 -0.40 8.22 -8.14
N LEU A 52 -0.26 6.96 -7.72
CA LEU A 52 -0.12 6.58 -6.31
C LEU A 52 1.09 7.27 -5.68
N SER A 53 2.22 7.25 -6.38
CA SER A 53 3.48 7.86 -5.94
C SER A 53 3.44 9.39 -5.84
N GLY A 54 2.42 10.01 -6.47
CA GLY A 54 2.18 11.44 -6.39
C GLY A 54 1.50 11.86 -5.08
N TYR A 55 0.72 10.97 -4.46
CA TYR A 55 0.12 11.24 -3.14
C TYR A 55 0.90 10.61 -2.00
N PHE A 56 1.53 9.46 -2.25
CA PHE A 56 2.18 8.67 -1.22
C PHE A 56 3.64 8.37 -1.56
N ARG A 57 4.46 8.27 -0.52
CA ARG A 57 5.82 7.75 -0.60
C ARG A 57 5.87 6.46 0.20
N TRP A 58 6.33 5.40 -0.44
CA TRP A 58 6.56 4.11 0.22
C TRP A 58 8.04 3.74 0.20
N SER A 59 8.44 2.90 1.15
CA SER A 59 9.78 2.31 1.17
C SER A 59 9.77 0.91 1.74
N PHE A 60 10.71 0.09 1.27
CA PHE A 60 11.01 -1.24 1.75
C PHE A 60 12.37 -1.19 2.45
N ARG A 61 12.40 -1.24 3.78
CA ARG A 61 13.65 -1.13 4.55
C ARG A 61 13.56 -1.92 5.85
N ASN A 62 14.63 -2.64 6.20
CA ASN A 62 14.75 -3.37 7.47
C ASN A 62 13.56 -4.30 7.73
N ASP A 63 13.18 -5.10 6.74
CA ASP A 63 12.03 -6.02 6.78
C ASP A 63 10.66 -5.37 7.01
N ARG A 64 10.56 -4.06 6.75
CA ARG A 64 9.35 -3.28 6.91
C ARG A 64 8.99 -2.52 5.64
N PHE A 65 7.69 -2.47 5.39
CA PHE A 65 7.08 -1.54 4.45
C PHE A 65 6.52 -0.36 5.25
N THR A 66 6.84 0.85 4.81
CA THR A 66 6.30 2.09 5.39
C THR A 66 5.61 2.91 4.33
N LEU A 67 4.48 3.51 4.68
CA LEU A 67 3.72 4.40 3.82
C LEU A 67 3.60 5.78 4.46
N TRP A 68 3.91 6.80 3.69
CA TRP A 68 3.85 8.21 4.06
C TRP A 68 2.96 8.96 3.07
N GLN A 69 2.24 9.97 3.54
CA GLN A 69 1.49 10.88 2.69
C GLN A 69 2.33 12.11 2.39
N ARG A 70 2.39 12.51 1.12
CA ARG A 70 2.98 13.78 0.69
C ARG A 70 2.10 14.95 1.11
N ALA A 71 2.68 16.10 1.41
CA ALA A 71 1.92 17.28 1.84
C ALA A 71 1.00 17.81 0.72
N GLU A 72 1.41 17.63 -0.53
CA GLU A 72 0.67 17.98 -1.74
C GLU A 72 0.99 16.96 -2.83
N TYR A 73 0.21 16.95 -3.92
CA TYR A 73 0.47 16.07 -5.05
C TYR A 73 1.86 16.34 -5.66
N ASN A 74 2.67 15.29 -5.80
CA ASN A 74 4.08 15.32 -6.22
C ASN A 74 5.04 16.13 -5.32
N SER A 75 4.63 16.59 -4.14
CA SER A 75 5.52 17.30 -3.22
C SER A 75 6.62 16.39 -2.67
N ASP A 76 7.84 16.88 -2.58
CA ASP A 76 8.96 16.15 -1.96
C ASP A 76 8.85 16.02 -0.44
N VAL A 77 7.97 16.82 0.16
CA VAL A 77 7.69 16.85 1.59
C VAL A 77 6.55 15.88 1.93
N CYS A 78 6.74 15.09 2.98
CA CYS A 78 5.69 14.25 3.56
C CYS A 78 5.23 14.85 4.89
N PHE A 79 4.01 14.49 5.32
CA PHE A 79 3.57 14.75 6.68
C PHE A 79 4.52 14.07 7.69
N GLY A 80 4.63 14.65 8.88
CA GLY A 80 5.61 14.26 9.91
C GLY A 80 5.39 12.88 10.53
N HIS A 81 4.40 12.11 10.08
CA HIS A 81 4.08 10.78 10.57
C HIS A 81 3.86 9.79 9.42
N LYS A 82 4.15 8.52 9.71
CA LYS A 82 3.75 7.39 8.86
C LYS A 82 2.24 7.23 8.93
N ILE A 83 1.64 6.89 7.80
CA ILE A 83 0.25 6.42 7.79
C ILE A 83 0.22 4.97 8.25
N MET A 84 1.15 4.17 7.72
CA MET A 84 1.13 2.73 7.89
C MET A 84 2.54 2.17 7.95
N GLU A 85 2.69 1.14 8.77
CA GLU A 85 3.87 0.31 8.82
C GLU A 85 3.49 -1.17 8.97
N MET A 86 4.18 -2.04 8.23
CA MET A 86 3.95 -3.48 8.28
C MET A 86 5.27 -4.23 8.10
N HIS A 87 5.42 -5.33 8.81
CA HIS A 87 6.53 -6.26 8.58
C HIS A 87 6.25 -7.11 7.33
N PHE A 88 7.30 -7.49 6.60
CA PHE A 88 7.14 -8.37 5.43
C PHE A 88 6.53 -9.72 5.80
N VAL A 89 6.84 -10.23 7.00
CA VAL A 89 6.26 -11.48 7.53
C VAL A 89 4.73 -11.38 7.69
N ALA A 90 4.17 -10.18 7.82
CA ALA A 90 2.73 -10.00 7.94
C ALA A 90 1.98 -10.37 6.65
N LEU A 91 2.66 -10.38 5.50
CA LEU A 91 2.11 -10.82 4.21
C LEU A 91 2.14 -12.34 4.03
N VAL A 92 2.84 -13.08 4.89
CA VAL A 92 2.86 -14.54 4.85
C VAL A 92 1.49 -15.03 5.27
N CYS A 93 0.65 -15.36 4.29
CA CYS A 93 -0.56 -16.13 4.49
C CYS A 93 -0.18 -17.61 4.47
N GLU A 94 -0.07 -18.25 5.64
CA GLU A 94 0.03 -19.71 5.71
C GLU A 94 -1.19 -20.40 5.06
N ASP A 95 -2.34 -19.71 4.94
CA ASP A 95 -3.61 -20.28 4.44
C ASP A 95 -4.12 -19.74 3.09
N ARG A 96 -3.25 -19.30 2.18
CA ARG A 96 -3.67 -19.00 0.78
C ARG A 96 -3.55 -20.19 -0.17
N VAL A 97 -3.47 -21.41 0.37
CA VAL A 97 -3.79 -22.61 -0.40
C VAL A 97 -5.24 -22.46 -0.84
N LYS A 98 -5.43 -22.15 -2.13
CA LYS A 98 -6.75 -22.09 -2.75
C LYS A 98 -7.49 -23.36 -2.34
N ALA A 99 -8.62 -23.22 -1.65
CA ALA A 99 -9.63 -24.26 -1.54
C ALA A 99 -10.25 -24.50 -2.92
N ASN A 100 -9.45 -24.94 -3.88
CA ASN A 100 -9.85 -25.52 -5.15
C ASN A 100 -9.42 -26.98 -5.14
N THR A 101 -9.82 -27.69 -4.08
CA THR A 101 -10.06 -29.12 -4.18
C THR A 101 -11.57 -29.26 -4.19
N ILE A 102 -12.18 -29.04 -5.36
CA ILE A 102 -13.48 -29.63 -5.63
C ILE A 102 -13.18 -31.13 -5.73
N SER A 103 -13.38 -31.81 -4.60
CA SER A 103 -13.51 -33.25 -4.53
C SER A 103 -14.79 -33.67 -5.25
N ASN A 104 -14.61 -34.62 -6.16
CA ASN A 104 -15.58 -35.41 -6.94
C ASN A 104 -16.11 -34.80 -8.23
#